data_AF-E3NUW7-F1
#
_entry.id   AF-E3NUW7-F1
#
_cell.length_a   1.000
_cell.length_b   1.000
_cell.length_c   1.000
_cell.angle_alpha   90.00
_cell.angle_beta   90.00
_cell.angle_gamma   90.00
#
_symmetry.space_group_name_H-M   'P 1'
#
loop_
_entity.id
_entity.type
_entity.pdbx_description
1 polymer ?
#
loop_
_entity_poly.entity_id
_entity_poly.type
_entity_poly.pdbx_seq_one_letter_code
_entity_poly.pdbx_strand_id
1 'polypeptide(L)'
;ITFRKYTYRLAVCRSWELWESIRQEPSIACFSERDYAWRLPPGFSPERLLTAGRRFEGEQVMGSFFKHTNREKRFEPITPSALKYILHVGLSNGEAYSINNDIYDYYNVTIVAKSFVREQVCRFILMMSCLVNYSYDRIPLATVDWLLNNPISSNFFDMGIPIAPPQGLFLTDVVYDPNMFTKPVPYYLHSWDYE
;
A
#
# COMPACT_ATOMS: atom_id res chain seq x y z
N ILE A 1 5.52 4.81 19.38
CA ILE A 1 5.73 4.70 17.92
C ILE A 1 5.60 6.09 17.32
N THR A 2 6.70 6.57 16.74
CA THR A 2 6.79 7.85 16.03
C THR A 2 6.19 7.72 14.64
N PHE A 3 6.58 6.70 13.89
CA PHE A 3 5.96 6.33 12.61
C PHE A 3 6.21 4.87 12.22
N ARG A 4 5.43 4.38 11.27
CA ARG A 4 5.63 3.09 10.60
C ARG A 4 5.88 3.35 9.12
N LYS A 5 6.75 2.55 8.53
CA LYS A 5 7.08 2.58 7.11
C LYS A 5 6.63 1.26 6.48
N TYR A 6 5.74 1.37 5.52
CA TYR A 6 5.36 0.25 4.67
C TYR A 6 6.00 0.44 3.30
N THR A 7 6.53 -0.63 2.75
CA THR A 7 7.05 -0.69 1.38
C THR A 7 6.25 -1.69 0.59
N TYR A 8 5.91 -1.33 -0.64
CA TYR A 8 5.21 -2.21 -1.54
C TYR A 8 5.99 -2.40 -2.82
N ARG A 9 6.21 -3.67 -3.14
CA ARG A 9 7.09 -4.08 -4.23
C ARG A 9 6.27 -4.29 -5.49
N LEU A 10 6.68 -3.61 -6.55
CA LEU A 10 6.14 -3.73 -7.89
C LEU A 10 7.22 -4.38 -8.77
N ALA A 11 6.80 -5.34 -9.60
CA ALA A 11 7.62 -5.96 -10.62
C ALA A 11 6.98 -5.66 -11.98
N VAL A 12 7.52 -4.69 -12.71
CA VAL A 12 6.98 -4.23 -13.99
C VAL A 12 7.72 -4.94 -15.12
N CYS A 13 7.02 -5.63 -16.00
CA CYS A 13 7.65 -6.24 -17.18
C CYS A 13 8.25 -5.19 -18.11
N ARG A 14 9.46 -5.47 -18.63
CA ARG A 14 10.16 -4.57 -19.56
C ARG A 14 9.48 -4.43 -20.92
N SER A 15 8.96 -5.54 -21.47
CA SER A 15 8.36 -5.56 -22.81
C SER A 15 7.05 -6.34 -22.86
N TRP A 16 6.24 -6.05 -23.87
CA TRP A 16 4.96 -6.75 -24.11
C TRP A 16 5.19 -8.20 -24.55
N GLU A 17 6.23 -8.45 -25.34
CA GLU A 17 6.64 -9.80 -25.76
C GLU A 17 6.98 -10.68 -24.55
N LEU A 18 7.73 -10.14 -23.58
CA LEU A 18 8.04 -10.84 -22.34
C LEU A 18 6.78 -11.07 -21.49
N TRP A 19 5.88 -10.09 -21.43
CA TRP A 19 4.62 -10.26 -20.70
C TRP A 19 3.76 -11.38 -21.28
N GLU A 20 3.68 -11.49 -22.59
CA GLU A 20 2.93 -12.57 -23.27
C GLU A 20 3.61 -13.92 -23.11
N SER A 21 4.93 -14.00 -23.24
CA SER A 21 5.66 -15.26 -23.06
C SER A 21 5.53 -15.81 -21.64
N ILE A 22 5.62 -14.97 -20.61
CA ILE A 22 5.43 -15.37 -19.20
C ILE A 22 4.02 -15.92 -18.94
N ARG A 23 3.01 -15.43 -19.66
CA ARG A 23 1.64 -15.93 -19.54
C ARG A 23 1.46 -17.32 -20.16
N GLN A 24 2.26 -17.65 -21.16
CA GLN A 24 2.25 -18.97 -21.80
C GLN A 24 3.14 -19.95 -21.04
N GLU A 25 4.39 -19.56 -20.77
CA GLU A 25 5.41 -20.37 -20.10
C GLU A 25 6.11 -19.55 -19.00
N PRO A 26 5.65 -19.65 -17.74
CA PRO A 26 6.24 -18.89 -16.64
C PRO A 26 7.64 -19.43 -16.29
N SER A 27 8.63 -18.55 -16.28
CA SER A 27 10.00 -18.87 -15.86
C SER A 27 10.12 -19.03 -14.33
N ILE A 28 11.20 -19.68 -13.87
CA ILE A 28 11.49 -19.86 -12.43
C ILE A 28 11.56 -18.51 -11.70
N ALA A 29 12.10 -17.47 -12.34
CA ALA A 29 12.12 -16.11 -11.81
C ALA A 29 10.69 -15.58 -11.54
N CYS A 30 9.72 -15.87 -12.41
CA CYS A 30 8.33 -15.47 -12.20
C CYS A 30 7.69 -16.15 -10.98
N PHE A 31 8.06 -17.42 -10.71
CA PHE A 31 7.61 -18.12 -9.51
C PHE A 31 8.25 -17.53 -8.25
N SER A 32 9.52 -17.15 -8.33
CA SER A 32 10.24 -16.59 -7.19
C SER A 32 9.68 -15.24 -6.71
N GLU A 33 9.07 -14.45 -7.59
CA GLU A 33 8.50 -13.13 -7.28
C GLU A 33 6.99 -13.15 -7.00
N ARG A 34 6.32 -14.28 -7.29
CA ARG A 34 4.85 -14.39 -7.26
C ARG A 34 4.24 -13.92 -5.94
N ASP A 35 4.88 -14.28 -4.83
CA ASP A 35 4.40 -14.04 -3.47
C ASP A 35 5.10 -12.86 -2.79
N TYR A 36 5.97 -12.13 -3.51
CA TYR A 36 6.78 -11.04 -2.95
C TYR A 36 6.63 -9.71 -3.69
N ALA A 37 5.99 -9.69 -4.85
CA ALA A 37 5.78 -8.47 -5.62
C ALA A 37 4.44 -8.49 -6.39
N TRP A 38 3.90 -7.31 -6.65
CA TRP A 38 2.82 -7.17 -7.61
C TRP A 38 3.40 -7.11 -9.02
N ARG A 39 3.14 -8.18 -9.79
CA ARG A 39 3.52 -8.25 -11.20
C ARG A 39 2.58 -7.41 -12.05
N LEU A 40 3.18 -6.53 -12.85
CA LEU A 40 2.49 -5.54 -13.65
C LEU A 40 2.97 -5.59 -15.11
N PRO A 41 2.09 -5.30 -16.10
CA PRO A 41 2.47 -5.23 -17.50
C PRO A 41 3.40 -4.04 -17.80
N PRO A 42 4.09 -4.01 -18.95
CA PRO A 42 4.84 -2.83 -19.37
C PRO A 42 3.95 -1.58 -19.52
N GLY A 43 4.56 -0.40 -19.42
CA GLY A 43 3.88 0.91 -19.54
C GLY A 43 3.60 1.62 -18.23
N PHE A 44 4.11 1.11 -17.12
CA PHE A 44 4.06 1.78 -15.82
C PHE A 44 4.87 3.08 -15.86
N SER A 45 4.30 4.19 -15.38
CA SER A 45 5.00 5.48 -15.28
C SER A 45 5.32 5.84 -13.81
N PRO A 46 6.61 5.77 -13.40
CA PRO A 46 7.08 6.16 -12.07
C PRO A 46 6.72 7.60 -11.68
N GLU A 47 6.86 8.54 -12.62
CA GLU A 47 6.65 9.97 -12.38
C GLU A 47 5.18 10.30 -12.10
N ARG A 48 4.27 9.66 -12.83
CA ARG A 48 2.83 9.78 -12.61
C ARG A 48 2.44 9.22 -11.25
N LEU A 49 3.01 8.08 -10.86
CA LEU A 49 2.77 7.52 -9.53
C LEU A 49 3.20 8.49 -8.43
N LEU A 50 4.40 9.09 -8.54
CA LEU A 50 4.88 10.06 -7.55
C LEU A 50 3.96 11.29 -7.47
N THR A 51 3.49 11.77 -8.63
CA THR A 51 2.56 12.91 -8.71
C THR A 51 1.24 12.65 -7.98
N ALA A 52 0.66 11.46 -8.18
CA ALA A 52 -0.55 11.07 -7.45
C ALA A 52 -0.24 10.78 -5.96
N GLY A 53 0.93 10.21 -5.65
CA GLY A 53 1.40 9.96 -4.29
C GLY A 53 1.43 11.22 -3.43
N ARG A 54 1.87 12.35 -3.99
CA ARG A 54 1.87 13.67 -3.31
C ARG A 54 0.48 14.13 -2.90
N ARG A 55 -0.59 13.70 -3.58
CA ARG A 55 -1.97 14.05 -3.19
C ARG A 55 -2.42 13.38 -1.89
N PHE A 56 -1.77 12.27 -1.54
CA PHE A 56 -2.04 11.56 -0.30
C PHE A 56 -1.24 12.09 0.89
N GLU A 57 -0.22 12.93 0.67
CA GLU A 57 0.57 13.52 1.76
C GLU A 57 -0.24 14.53 2.58
N GLY A 58 0.06 14.60 3.87
CA GLY A 58 -0.63 15.46 4.83
C GLY A 58 -1.85 14.81 5.48
N GLU A 59 -2.76 15.66 5.95
CA GLU A 59 -3.99 15.26 6.62
C GLU A 59 -5.06 14.90 5.59
N GLN A 60 -5.49 13.64 5.59
CA GLN A 60 -6.41 13.11 4.60
C GLN A 60 -7.53 12.28 5.24
N VAL A 61 -8.73 12.38 4.67
CA VAL A 61 -9.88 11.57 5.09
C VAL A 61 -9.91 10.27 4.28
N MET A 62 -9.34 9.21 4.85
CA MET A 62 -9.13 7.92 4.17
C MET A 62 -10.37 7.01 4.21
N GLY A 63 -11.57 7.59 4.17
CA GLY A 63 -12.86 6.89 4.29
C GLY A 63 -13.20 5.96 3.11
N SER A 64 -12.79 6.37 1.91
CA SER A 64 -13.01 5.59 0.68
C SER A 64 -12.09 4.38 0.55
N PHE A 65 -10.96 4.41 1.26
CA PHE A 65 -9.93 3.37 1.24
C PHE A 65 -10.11 2.33 2.34
N PHE A 66 -11.29 2.27 2.97
CA PHE A 66 -11.61 1.20 3.90
C PHE A 66 -12.17 0.00 3.15
N LYS A 67 -11.73 -1.20 3.54
CA LYS A 67 -12.48 -2.42 3.26
C LYS A 67 -13.51 -2.55 4.38
N HIS A 68 -14.76 -2.28 4.05
CA HIS A 68 -15.84 -2.56 4.98
C HIS A 68 -17.02 -3.10 4.20
N THR A 69 -17.30 -4.38 4.38
CA THR A 69 -18.62 -4.89 4.00
C THR A 69 -19.68 -4.29 4.94
N ASN A 70 -20.90 -4.07 4.45
CA ASN A 70 -22.00 -3.56 5.28
C ASN A 70 -22.30 -4.47 6.50
N ARG A 71 -21.82 -5.72 6.49
CA ARG A 71 -21.88 -6.64 7.62
C ARG A 71 -20.91 -6.24 8.72
N GLU A 72 -19.64 -6.03 8.40
CA GLU A 72 -18.59 -5.65 9.37
C GLU A 72 -18.86 -4.30 10.02
N LYS A 73 -19.38 -3.32 9.25
CA LYS A 73 -19.77 -2.00 9.78
C LYS A 73 -20.79 -2.06 10.93
N ARG A 74 -21.65 -3.09 10.93
CA ARG A 74 -22.72 -3.23 11.94
C ARG A 74 -22.24 -3.82 13.26
N PHE A 75 -21.08 -4.46 13.28
CA PHE A 75 -20.49 -5.07 14.48
C PHE A 75 -19.43 -4.19 15.14
N GLU A 76 -19.08 -3.04 14.55
CA GLU A 76 -18.12 -2.12 15.15
C GLU A 76 -18.79 -1.22 16.20
N PRO A 77 -18.36 -1.28 17.48
CA PRO A 77 -18.92 -0.44 18.54
C PRO A 77 -18.51 1.03 18.42
N ILE A 78 -17.41 1.33 17.72
CA ILE A 78 -16.89 2.68 17.51
C ILE A 78 -16.39 2.77 16.07
N THR A 79 -16.89 3.75 15.31
CA THR A 79 -16.41 3.99 13.94
C THR A 79 -14.95 4.47 13.99
N PRO A 80 -14.00 3.78 13.34
CA PRO A 80 -12.61 4.21 13.35
C PRO A 80 -12.46 5.58 12.68
N SER A 81 -11.67 6.46 13.28
CA SER A 81 -11.37 7.77 12.68
C SER A 81 -10.72 7.59 11.31
N ALA A 82 -11.43 8.07 10.28
CA ALA A 82 -10.99 8.07 8.88
C ALA A 82 -9.84 9.04 8.63
N LEU A 83 -9.67 10.04 9.50
CA LEU A 83 -8.65 11.06 9.39
C LEU A 83 -7.28 10.47 9.72
N LYS A 84 -6.36 10.57 8.77
CA LYS A 84 -5.00 10.07 8.90
C LYS A 84 -4.00 11.07 8.36
N TYR A 85 -2.83 11.07 8.98
CA TYR A 85 -1.73 11.91 8.56
C TYR A 85 -0.66 11.05 7.90
N ILE A 86 -0.51 11.19 6.59
CA ILE A 86 0.55 10.55 5.81
C ILE A 86 1.73 11.51 5.76
N LEU A 87 2.86 11.06 6.29
CA LEU A 87 4.07 11.86 6.38
C LEU A 87 4.76 11.98 5.02
N HIS A 88 4.81 10.86 4.28
CA HIS A 88 5.50 10.83 2.99
C HIS A 88 5.06 9.65 2.13
N VAL A 89 5.03 9.86 0.81
CA VAL A 89 4.94 8.82 -0.21
C VAL A 89 6.17 8.91 -1.12
N GLY A 90 7.04 7.92 -1.03
CA GLY A 90 8.29 7.85 -1.78
C GLY A 90 8.30 6.71 -2.79
N LEU A 91 9.10 6.85 -3.85
CA LEU A 91 9.39 5.80 -4.81
C LEU A 91 10.89 5.60 -4.88
N SER A 92 11.34 4.35 -4.81
CA SER A 92 12.73 3.98 -5.03
C SER A 92 12.83 2.81 -6.00
N ASN A 93 13.99 2.65 -6.63
CA ASN A 93 14.27 1.43 -7.38
C ASN A 93 14.32 0.26 -6.40
N GLY A 94 13.77 -0.87 -6.83
CA GLY A 94 13.86 -2.13 -6.14
C GLY A 94 14.87 -3.06 -6.80
N GLU A 95 14.98 -4.26 -6.24
CA GLU A 95 15.81 -5.33 -6.76
C GLU A 95 15.02 -6.63 -6.76
N ALA A 96 15.50 -7.62 -7.52
CA ALA A 96 14.95 -8.97 -7.49
C ALA A 96 15.07 -9.56 -6.08
N TYR A 97 14.06 -10.32 -5.65
CA TYR A 97 14.06 -10.90 -4.31
C TYR A 97 15.10 -12.02 -4.16
N SER A 98 15.23 -12.89 -5.16
CA SER A 98 16.12 -14.05 -5.08
C SER A 98 16.88 -14.32 -6.37
N ILE A 99 16.23 -14.22 -7.52
CA ILE A 99 16.85 -14.52 -8.83
C ILE A 99 16.91 -13.24 -9.65
N ASN A 100 18.13 -12.76 -9.88
CA ASN A 100 18.36 -11.69 -10.85
C ASN A 100 17.85 -12.13 -12.21
N ASN A 101 17.03 -11.27 -12.82
CA ASN A 101 16.41 -11.53 -14.10
C ASN A 101 16.33 -10.23 -14.90
N ASP A 102 16.35 -10.38 -16.21
CA ASP A 102 16.16 -9.28 -17.16
C ASP A 102 14.71 -9.10 -17.59
N ILE A 103 13.77 -9.64 -16.80
CA ILE A 103 12.35 -9.69 -17.14
C ILE A 103 11.63 -8.47 -16.57
N TYR A 104 11.88 -8.18 -15.29
CA TYR A 104 11.18 -7.15 -14.54
C TYR A 104 12.10 -5.99 -14.17
N ASP A 105 11.56 -4.78 -14.25
CA ASP A 105 12.07 -3.62 -13.53
C ASP A 105 11.31 -3.50 -12.21
N TYR A 106 12.08 -3.43 -11.12
CA TYR A 106 11.53 -3.45 -9.78
C TYR A 106 11.40 -2.04 -9.21
N TYR A 107 10.25 -1.75 -8.61
CA TYR A 107 9.99 -0.48 -7.95
C TYR A 107 9.45 -0.72 -6.55
N ASN A 108 9.93 0.08 -5.60
CA ASN A 108 9.52 0.06 -4.21
C ASN A 108 8.75 1.35 -3.89
N VAL A 109 7.46 1.23 -3.66
CA VAL A 109 6.62 2.34 -3.20
C VAL A 109 6.60 2.35 -1.68
N THR A 110 7.11 3.41 -1.07
CA THR A 110 7.18 3.56 0.39
C THR A 110 6.16 4.56 0.89
N ILE A 111 5.43 4.21 1.94
CA ILE A 111 4.54 5.14 2.65
C ILE A 111 4.91 5.16 4.11
N VAL A 112 5.06 6.38 4.61
CA VAL A 112 5.38 6.67 6.01
C VAL A 112 4.18 7.35 6.64
N ALA A 113 3.68 6.78 7.74
CA ALA A 113 2.61 7.42 8.52
C ALA A 113 2.72 7.04 10.00
N LYS A 114 2.22 7.91 10.88
CA LYS A 114 2.20 7.66 12.34
C LYS A 114 1.33 6.47 12.72
N SER A 115 0.17 6.40 12.07
CA SER A 115 -0.82 5.36 12.32
C SER A 115 -1.46 4.94 11.02
N PHE A 116 -1.70 3.64 10.92
CA PHE A 116 -2.52 3.04 9.88
C PHE A 116 -3.67 2.35 10.62
N VAL A 117 -4.89 2.47 10.10
CA VAL A 117 -6.08 1.87 10.75
C VAL A 117 -6.08 0.35 10.57
N ARG A 118 -6.64 -0.40 11.55
CA ARG A 118 -6.84 -1.86 11.50
C ARG A 118 -7.41 -2.31 10.15
N GLU A 119 -6.94 -3.45 9.64
CA GLU A 119 -6.99 -3.84 8.21
C GLU A 119 -6.10 -2.98 7.28
N GLN A 120 -4.94 -2.58 7.81
CA GLN A 120 -3.90 -1.73 7.19
C GLN A 120 -3.49 -2.16 5.79
N VAL A 121 -3.57 -3.47 5.53
CA VAL A 121 -3.33 -4.11 4.23
C VAL A 121 -4.26 -3.52 3.18
N CYS A 122 -5.54 -3.32 3.49
CA CYS A 122 -6.55 -2.85 2.56
C CYS A 122 -6.37 -1.38 2.15
N ARG A 123 -6.12 -0.45 3.08
CA ARG A 123 -5.89 0.97 2.71
C ARG A 123 -4.70 1.14 1.79
N PHE A 124 -3.60 0.51 2.18
CA PHE A 124 -2.37 0.56 1.44
C PHE A 124 -2.59 -0.03 0.05
N ILE A 125 -3.24 -1.19 -0.03
CA ILE A 125 -3.61 -1.87 -1.27
C ILE A 125 -4.54 -1.04 -2.17
N LEU A 126 -5.57 -0.41 -1.60
CA LEU A 126 -6.56 0.37 -2.35
C LEU A 126 -5.90 1.66 -2.87
N MET A 127 -5.09 2.30 -2.04
CA MET A 127 -4.27 3.44 -2.43
C MET A 127 -3.25 3.06 -3.52
N MET A 128 -2.56 1.92 -3.36
CA MET A 128 -1.66 1.39 -4.40
C MET A 128 -2.40 1.14 -5.70
N SER A 129 -3.60 0.60 -5.65
CA SER A 129 -4.37 0.37 -6.86
C SER A 129 -4.75 1.67 -7.55
N CYS A 130 -5.18 2.71 -6.83
CA CYS A 130 -5.42 4.02 -7.43
C CYS A 130 -4.14 4.59 -8.05
N LEU A 131 -3.00 4.51 -7.35
CA LEU A 131 -1.71 5.00 -7.84
C LEU A 131 -1.24 4.26 -9.10
N VAL A 132 -1.32 2.92 -9.09
CA VAL A 132 -0.94 2.08 -10.23
C VAL A 132 -1.89 2.31 -11.40
N ASN A 133 -3.21 2.35 -11.19
CA ASN A 133 -4.15 2.63 -12.28
C ASN A 133 -3.99 4.04 -12.86
N TYR A 134 -3.65 5.03 -12.03
CA TYR A 134 -3.29 6.38 -12.51
C TYR A 134 -2.00 6.37 -13.34
N SER A 135 -1.01 5.57 -12.95
CA SER A 135 0.25 5.42 -13.69
C SER A 135 0.06 4.84 -15.09
N TYR A 136 -0.97 4.00 -15.29
CA TYR A 136 -1.39 3.43 -16.57
C TYR A 136 -2.44 4.27 -17.32
N ASP A 137 -2.74 5.48 -16.84
CA ASP A 137 -3.78 6.35 -17.42
C ASP A 137 -5.20 5.76 -17.45
N ARG A 138 -5.48 4.80 -16.56
CA ARG A 138 -6.80 4.15 -16.47
C ARG A 138 -7.79 4.94 -15.63
N ILE A 139 -7.28 5.76 -14.73
CA ILE A 139 -8.06 6.57 -13.80
C ILE A 139 -7.49 7.99 -13.83
N PRO A 140 -8.30 9.05 -13.98
CA PRO A 140 -7.83 10.42 -13.92
C PRO A 140 -7.54 10.85 -12.48
N LEU A 141 -6.66 11.85 -12.31
CA LEU A 141 -6.30 12.37 -10.97
C LEU A 141 -7.53 12.93 -10.24
N ALA A 142 -8.48 13.49 -10.98
CA ALA A 142 -9.75 13.99 -10.43
C ALA A 142 -10.54 12.91 -9.68
N THR A 143 -10.44 11.64 -10.09
CA THR A 143 -11.07 10.53 -9.37
C THR A 143 -10.40 10.28 -8.02
N VAL A 144 -9.08 10.42 -7.93
CA VAL A 144 -8.34 10.29 -6.67
C VAL A 144 -8.73 11.40 -5.71
N ASP A 145 -8.76 12.65 -6.20
CA ASP A 145 -9.22 13.80 -5.42
C ASP A 145 -10.70 13.64 -5.01
N TRP A 146 -11.56 13.11 -5.89
CA TRP A 146 -12.97 12.82 -5.57
C TRP A 146 -13.11 11.76 -4.48
N LEU A 147 -12.31 10.69 -4.51
CA LEU A 147 -12.31 9.64 -3.49
C LEU A 147 -11.86 10.17 -2.12
N LEU A 148 -10.90 11.09 -2.09
CA LEU A 148 -10.46 11.75 -0.85
C LEU A 148 -11.55 12.67 -0.27
N ASN A 149 -12.28 13.37 -1.15
CA ASN A 149 -13.36 14.29 -0.76
C ASN A 149 -14.69 13.59 -0.41
N ASN A 150 -14.91 12.36 -0.88
CA ASN A 150 -16.16 11.60 -0.66
C ASN A 150 -15.87 10.30 0.09
N PRO A 151 -15.63 10.35 1.41
CA PRO A 151 -15.06 9.26 2.21
C PRO A 151 -16.04 8.10 2.49
N ILE A 152 -16.46 7.38 1.45
CA ILE A 152 -17.41 6.26 1.54
C ILE A 152 -16.72 4.98 1.07
N SER A 153 -16.66 3.98 1.95
CA SER A 153 -15.95 2.72 1.67
C SER A 153 -16.52 1.91 0.50
N SER A 154 -17.78 2.11 0.12
CA SER A 154 -18.40 1.42 -1.02
C SER A 154 -17.95 2.00 -2.35
N ASN A 155 -17.57 3.28 -2.40
CA ASN A 155 -17.17 3.97 -3.64
C ASN A 155 -16.10 3.20 -4.40
N PHE A 156 -15.13 2.61 -3.71
CA PHE A 156 -14.07 1.85 -4.36
C PHE A 156 -14.60 0.60 -5.08
N PHE A 157 -15.53 -0.11 -4.44
CA PHE A 157 -16.19 -1.28 -5.00
C PHE A 157 -17.15 -0.90 -6.13
N ASP A 158 -17.96 0.15 -5.93
CA ASP A 158 -18.96 0.64 -6.88
C ASP A 158 -18.30 1.16 -8.17
N MET A 159 -17.10 1.74 -8.06
CA MET A 159 -16.30 2.20 -9.20
C MET A 159 -15.53 1.08 -9.91
N GLY A 160 -15.60 -0.16 -9.43
CA GLY A 160 -14.94 -1.31 -10.05
C GLY A 160 -13.40 -1.23 -10.06
N ILE A 161 -12.81 -0.43 -9.15
CA ILE A 161 -11.35 -0.31 -9.07
C ILE A 161 -10.81 -1.63 -8.49
N PRO A 162 -9.83 -2.29 -9.13
CA PRO A 162 -9.29 -3.54 -8.64
C PRO A 162 -8.57 -3.34 -7.30
N ILE A 163 -8.53 -4.36 -6.47
CA ILE A 163 -7.78 -4.33 -5.21
C ILE A 163 -6.36 -4.81 -5.51
N ALA A 164 -5.33 -4.03 -5.16
CA ALA A 164 -3.94 -4.49 -5.26
C ALA A 164 -3.71 -5.78 -4.43
N PRO A 165 -2.85 -6.70 -4.88
CA PRO A 165 -2.59 -7.92 -4.13
C PRO A 165 -1.84 -7.65 -2.80
N PRO A 166 -2.10 -8.42 -1.73
CA PRO A 166 -1.42 -8.23 -0.44
C PRO A 166 0.03 -8.70 -0.44
N GLN A 167 0.40 -9.62 -1.33
CA GLN A 167 1.71 -10.25 -1.35
C GLN A 167 2.90 -9.29 -1.57
N GLY A 168 2.65 -8.11 -2.14
CA GLY A 168 3.69 -7.10 -2.34
C GLY A 168 3.94 -6.20 -1.14
N LEU A 169 3.13 -6.29 -0.06
CA LEU A 169 3.17 -5.35 1.06
C LEU A 169 4.06 -5.83 2.20
N PHE A 170 5.05 -5.01 2.57
CA PHE A 170 5.98 -5.29 3.66
C PHE A 170 5.98 -4.14 4.68
N LEU A 171 5.94 -4.49 5.97
CA LEU A 171 6.27 -3.54 7.04
C LEU A 171 7.80 -3.50 7.15
N THR A 172 8.41 -2.41 6.69
CA THR A 172 9.88 -2.32 6.61
C THR A 172 10.51 -1.65 7.80
N ASP A 173 9.82 -0.71 8.45
CA ASP A 173 10.37 -0.04 9.63
C ASP A 173 9.28 0.41 10.61
N VAL A 174 9.61 0.39 11.90
CA VAL A 174 8.80 0.93 12.98
C VAL A 174 9.70 1.77 13.87
N VAL A 175 9.60 3.08 13.71
CA VAL A 175 10.42 4.02 14.47
C VAL A 175 9.71 4.37 15.77
N TYR A 176 10.42 4.15 16.88
CA TYR A 176 9.99 4.51 18.23
C TYR A 176 10.63 5.83 18.65
N ASP A 177 10.05 6.48 19.65
CA ASP A 177 10.64 7.69 20.22
C ASP A 177 11.89 7.27 21.02
N PRO A 178 13.07 7.90 20.82
CA PRO A 178 14.27 7.59 21.59
C PRO A 178 14.05 7.63 23.11
N ASN A 179 13.14 8.48 23.59
CA ASN A 179 12.78 8.56 25.01
C ASN A 179 12.18 7.27 25.55
N MET A 180 11.56 6.43 24.70
CA MET A 180 11.06 5.11 25.11
C MET A 180 12.19 4.15 25.51
N PHE A 181 13.42 4.39 25.03
CA PHE A 181 14.60 3.58 25.39
C PHE A 181 15.46 4.25 26.46
N THR A 182 15.55 5.59 26.47
CA THR A 182 16.35 6.32 27.47
C THR A 182 15.61 6.56 28.78
N LYS A 183 14.27 6.59 28.76
CA LYS A 183 13.38 6.70 29.93
C LYS A 183 12.26 5.68 29.81
N PRO A 184 12.57 4.36 29.84
CA PRO A 184 11.53 3.35 29.74
C PRO A 184 10.57 3.53 30.93
N VAL A 185 9.26 3.64 30.65
CA VAL A 185 8.25 3.53 31.70
C VAL A 185 8.31 2.08 32.18
N PRO A 186 8.80 1.80 33.40
CA PRO A 186 9.39 0.50 33.65
C PRO A 186 8.37 -0.63 33.84
N TYR A 187 7.06 -0.38 33.85
CA TYR A 187 6.07 -1.43 34.01
C TYR A 187 4.79 -1.13 33.23
N TYR A 188 4.51 -1.93 32.21
CA TYR A 188 3.13 -2.18 31.81
C TYR A 188 2.68 -3.40 32.63
N LEU A 189 2.07 -3.14 33.79
CA LEU A 189 1.44 -4.20 34.56
C LEU A 189 0.21 -4.63 33.77
N HIS A 190 0.21 -5.86 33.26
CA HIS A 190 -1.02 -6.45 32.80
C HIS A 190 -1.97 -6.59 34.00
N SER A 191 -3.27 -6.50 33.74
CA SER A 191 -4.31 -6.65 34.77
C SER A 191 -4.27 -8.01 35.49
N TRP A 192 -3.51 -8.97 34.99
CA TRP A 192 -3.30 -10.30 35.55
C TRP A 192 -1.94 -10.49 36.25
N ASP A 193 -1.07 -9.47 36.28
CA ASP A 193 0.20 -9.53 37.02
C ASP A 193 0.03 -9.32 38.54
N TYR A 194 -1.22 -9.17 38.99
CA TYR A 194 -1.63 -9.00 40.39
C TYR A 194 -2.22 -10.29 41.01
N GLU A 195 -2.02 -11.46 40.39
CA GLU A 195 -2.29 -12.77 41.02
C GLU A 195 -1.08 -13.32 41.77
#